data_AF-T2IRT0-F1
#
_entry.id   AF-T2IRT0-F1
#
_cell.length_a   1.000
_cell.length_b   1.000
_cell.length_c   1.000
_cell.angle_alpha   90.00
_cell.angle_beta   90.00
_cell.angle_gamma   90.00
#
_symmetry.space_group_name_H-M   'P 1'
#
loop_
_entity.id
_entity.type
_entity.pdbx_description
1 polymer ?
#
loop_
_entity_poly.entity_id
_entity_poly.type
_entity_poly.pdbx_seq_one_letter_code
_entity_poly.pdbx_strand_id
1 'polypeptide(L)'
;MIYLKQTLFTDDLEICKIIIDLLGNQKCETVRNQSSEILEDFLLSNNPISQEPKIKQKMAVAFGELGNQTAISCLKKLSHDSNKSVKLHAVSGLKKNEH
;
A
#
# COMPACT_ATOMS: atom_id res chain seq x y z
N MET A 1 10.82 -9.00 10.90
CA MET A 1 10.49 -7.88 10.00
C MET A 1 11.46 -7.72 8.82
N ILE A 2 12.76 -8.01 8.97
CA ILE A 2 13.75 -7.89 7.86
C ILE A 2 13.43 -8.81 6.67
N TYR A 3 13.02 -10.06 6.93
CA TYR A 3 12.70 -11.02 5.87
C TYR A 3 11.54 -10.57 4.97
N LEU A 4 10.51 -9.92 5.51
CA LEU A 4 9.38 -9.45 4.70
C LEU A 4 9.76 -8.31 3.75
N LYS A 5 10.65 -7.40 4.16
CA LYS A 5 11.16 -6.33 3.30
C LYS A 5 11.96 -6.90 2.13
N GLN A 6 12.80 -7.92 2.38
CA GLN A 6 13.58 -8.57 1.33
C GLN A 6 12.71 -9.33 0.31
N THR A 7 11.64 -9.99 0.74
CA THR A 7 10.74 -10.72 -0.18
C THR A 7 9.82 -9.79 -0.98
N LEU A 8 9.60 -8.56 -0.52
CA LEU A 8 8.82 -7.56 -1.26
C LEU A 8 9.49 -7.10 -2.57
N PHE A 9 10.79 -7.35 -2.73
CA PHE A 9 11.57 -7.03 -3.92
C PHE A 9 11.75 -8.23 -4.87
N THR A 10 10.96 -9.30 -4.69
CA THR A 10 10.96 -10.44 -5.62
C THR A 10 10.17 -10.09 -6.87
N ASP A 11 10.59 -10.55 -8.05
CA ASP A 11 9.94 -10.25 -9.35
C ASP A 11 8.55 -10.89 -9.53
N ASP A 12 7.97 -11.45 -8.46
CA ASP A 12 6.70 -12.17 -8.48
C ASP A 12 5.55 -11.29 -7.99
N LEU A 13 4.64 -11.01 -8.92
CA LEU A 13 3.46 -10.18 -8.71
C LEU A 13 2.53 -10.76 -7.63
N GLU A 14 2.38 -12.07 -7.56
CA GLU A 14 1.47 -12.72 -6.60
C GLU A 14 2.03 -12.65 -5.19
N ILE A 15 3.35 -12.86 -5.04
CA ILE A 15 4.03 -12.71 -3.75
C ILE A 15 3.89 -11.28 -3.24
N CYS A 16 4.11 -10.27 -4.11
CA CYS A 16 3.94 -8.87 -3.73
C CYS A 16 2.51 -8.59 -3.22
N LYS A 17 1.49 -9.10 -3.91
CA LYS A 17 0.10 -8.94 -3.46
C LYS A 17 -0.16 -9.54 -2.09
N ILE A 18 0.32 -10.76 -1.84
CA ILE A 18 0.14 -11.44 -0.55
C ILE A 18 0.80 -10.64 0.56
N ILE A 19 2.01 -10.13 0.33
CA ILE A 19 2.71 -9.33 1.33
C ILE A 19 1.98 -8.00 1.60
N ILE A 20 1.50 -7.33 0.55
CA ILE A 20 0.72 -6.09 0.70
C ILE A 20 -0.55 -6.33 1.51
N ASP A 21 -1.28 -7.42 1.24
CA ASP A 21 -2.49 -7.80 1.99
C ASP A 21 -2.15 -8.08 3.46
N LEU A 22 -1.07 -8.83 3.71
CA LEU A 22 -0.60 -9.11 5.07
C LEU A 22 -0.24 -7.82 5.80
N LEU A 23 0.53 -6.93 5.18
CA LEU A 23 0.94 -5.65 5.77
C LEU A 23 -0.22 -4.70 5.99
N GLY A 24 -1.27 -4.75 5.16
CA GLY A 24 -2.47 -3.94 5.32
C GLY A 24 -3.35 -4.35 6.50
N ASN A 25 -3.42 -5.65 6.80
CA ASN A 25 -4.33 -6.20 7.81
C ASN A 25 -3.69 -6.34 9.21
N GLN A 26 -3.10 -5.25 9.71
CA GLN A 26 -2.36 -5.27 10.98
C GLN A 26 -3.21 -4.75 12.14
N LYS A 27 -3.26 -5.52 13.24
CA LYS A 27 -4.07 -5.18 14.43
C LYS A 27 -3.35 -4.27 15.43
N CYS A 28 -2.03 -4.31 15.47
CA CYS A 28 -1.22 -3.53 16.42
C CYS A 28 -0.86 -2.18 15.81
N GLU A 29 -1.07 -1.09 16.55
CA GLU A 29 -0.81 0.28 16.07
C GLU A 29 0.65 0.52 15.67
N THR A 30 1.61 0.06 16.49
CA THR A 30 3.05 0.15 16.17
C THR A 30 3.37 -0.54 14.85
N VAL A 31 2.79 -1.72 14.63
CA VAL A 31 3.02 -2.51 13.41
C VAL A 31 2.31 -1.86 12.21
N ARG A 32 1.14 -1.24 12.38
CA ARG A 32 0.47 -0.48 11.31
C ARG A 32 1.34 0.66 10.79
N ASN A 33 1.96 1.41 11.70
CA ASN A 33 2.89 2.49 11.34
C ASN A 33 4.07 1.97 10.54
N GLN A 34 4.73 0.92 11.05
CA GLN A 34 5.84 0.27 10.35
C GLN A 34 5.42 -0.30 8.98
N SER A 35 4.26 -0.95 8.88
CA SER A 35 3.73 -1.45 7.61
C SER A 35 3.49 -0.33 6.61
N SER A 36 3.01 0.81 7.07
CA SER A 36 2.73 1.96 6.19
C SER A 36 4.01 2.57 5.63
N GLU A 37 5.04 2.70 6.47
CA GLU A 37 6.37 3.13 6.03
C GLU A 37 6.98 2.15 5.02
N ILE A 38 6.89 0.85 5.27
CA ILE A 38 7.40 -0.18 4.34
C ILE A 38 6.69 -0.12 2.99
N LEU A 39 5.36 0.02 2.99
CA LEU A 39 4.58 0.14 1.76
C LEU A 39 4.86 1.47 1.06
N GLU A 40 5.06 2.56 1.79
CA GLU A 40 5.47 3.85 1.20
C GLU A 40 6.82 3.75 0.50
N ASP A 41 7.83 3.19 1.16
CA ASP A 41 9.15 2.90 0.59
C ASP A 41 9.02 2.11 -0.72
N PHE A 42 8.18 1.07 -0.73
CA PHE A 42 7.93 0.25 -1.92
C PHE A 42 7.25 1.04 -3.06
N LEU A 43 6.29 1.90 -2.74
CA LEU A 43 5.64 2.78 -3.71
C LEU A 43 6.64 3.77 -4.34
N LEU A 44 7.62 4.22 -3.56
CA LEU A 44 8.65 5.19 -3.97
C LEU A 44 9.86 4.55 -4.66
N SER A 45 10.12 3.26 -4.45
CA SER A 45 11.33 2.56 -4.91
C SER A 45 11.50 2.46 -6.44
N ASN A 46 10.62 3.06 -7.25
CA ASN A 46 10.66 3.06 -8.71
C ASN A 46 10.80 1.65 -9.34
N ASN A 47 10.36 0.62 -8.63
CA ASN A 47 10.35 -0.75 -9.12
C ASN A 47 9.23 -0.91 -10.16
N PRO A 48 9.46 -1.56 -11.31
CA PRO A 48 8.41 -1.76 -12.32
C PRO A 48 7.16 -2.42 -11.75
N ILE A 49 7.32 -3.37 -10.82
CA ILE A 49 6.20 -4.07 -10.17
C ILE A 49 5.42 -3.13 -9.26
N SER A 50 6.07 -2.20 -8.56
CA SER A 50 5.35 -1.22 -7.72
C SER A 50 4.55 -0.22 -8.56
N GLN A 51 4.92 -0.07 -9.85
CA GLN A 51 4.16 0.75 -10.79
C GLN A 51 2.99 0.02 -11.46
N GLU A 52 2.92 -1.30 -11.34
CA GLU A 52 1.83 -2.09 -11.93
C GLU A 52 0.47 -1.69 -11.34
N PRO A 53 -0.55 -1.41 -12.16
CA PRO A 53 -1.85 -0.96 -11.68
C PRO A 53 -2.49 -1.90 -10.66
N LYS A 54 -2.29 -3.21 -10.79
CA LYS A 54 -2.82 -4.23 -9.87
C LYS A 54 -2.16 -4.13 -8.48
N ILE A 55 -0.87 -3.81 -8.44
CA ILE A 55 -0.12 -3.62 -7.19
C ILE A 55 -0.56 -2.32 -6.53
N LYS A 56 -0.59 -1.22 -7.28
CA LYS A 56 -1.08 0.07 -6.75
C LYS A 56 -2.51 -0.01 -6.20
N GLN A 57 -3.40 -0.77 -6.84
CA GLN A 57 -4.75 -1.04 -6.32
C GLN A 57 -4.70 -1.76 -4.97
N LYS A 58 -3.89 -2.81 -4.84
CA LYS A 58 -3.71 -3.53 -3.57
C LYS A 58 -3.09 -2.63 -2.50
N MET A 59 -2.13 -1.78 -2.86
CA MET A 59 -1.57 -0.79 -1.93
C MET A 59 -2.62 0.22 -1.48
N ALA A 60 -3.47 0.72 -2.38
CA ALA A 60 -4.56 1.61 -2.02
C ALA A 60 -5.53 0.96 -1.02
N VAL A 61 -5.86 -0.33 -1.19
CA VAL A 61 -6.66 -1.07 -0.21
C VAL A 61 -5.91 -1.17 1.12
N ALA A 62 -4.65 -1.63 1.11
CA ALA A 62 -3.85 -1.80 2.32
C ALA A 62 -3.68 -0.50 3.11
N PHE A 63 -3.39 0.62 2.44
CA PHE A 63 -3.34 1.93 3.10
C PHE A 63 -4.70 2.36 3.67
N GLY A 64 -5.80 2.04 2.98
CA GLY A 64 -7.15 2.25 3.50
C GLY A 64 -7.44 1.48 4.79
N GLU A 65 -6.92 0.27 4.92
CA GLU A 65 -7.03 -0.54 6.15
C GLU A 65 -6.10 -0.05 7.28
N LEU A 66 -4.92 0.47 6.93
CA LEU A 66 -3.93 0.95 7.90
C LEU A 66 -4.37 2.26 8.57
N GLY A 67 -4.89 3.21 7.79
CA GLY A 67 -5.56 4.41 8.28
C GLY A 67 -4.71 5.43 9.04
N ASN A 68 -3.41 5.22 9.17
CA ASN A 68 -2.52 6.18 9.81
C ASN A 68 -2.12 7.33 8.88
N GLN A 69 -1.41 8.32 9.41
CA GLN A 69 -1.01 9.53 8.68
C GLN A 69 -0.21 9.22 7.41
N THR A 70 0.75 8.29 7.47
CA THR A 70 1.55 7.86 6.32
C THR A 70 0.67 7.22 5.24
N ALA A 71 -0.25 6.33 5.64
CA ALA A 71 -1.19 5.71 4.73
C ALA A 71 -2.12 6.72 4.06
N ILE A 72 -2.63 7.71 4.81
CA ILE A 72 -3.46 8.80 4.26
C ILE A 72 -2.67 9.63 3.24
N SER A 73 -1.40 9.95 3.52
CA SER A 73 -0.52 10.65 2.57
C SER A 73 -0.34 9.84 1.27
N CYS A 74 -0.07 8.54 1.38
CA CYS A 74 0.05 7.64 0.24
C CYS A 74 -1.25 7.53 -0.56
N LEU A 75 -2.41 7.44 0.11
CA LEU A 75 -3.71 7.41 -0.55
C LEU A 75 -3.99 8.70 -1.32
N LYS A 76 -3.63 9.88 -0.78
CA LYS A 76 -3.73 11.15 -1.50
C LYS A 76 -2.85 11.14 -2.76
N LYS A 77 -1.68 10.52 -2.72
CA LYS A 77 -0.85 10.36 -3.93
C LYS A 77 -1.52 9.44 -4.95
N LEU A 78 -2.03 8.29 -4.52
CA LEU A 78 -2.69 7.30 -5.39
C LEU A 78 -4.03 7.78 -5.96
N SER A 79 -4.73 8.72 -5.31
CA SER A 79 -5.97 9.31 -5.83
C SER A 79 -5.75 10.21 -7.06
N HIS A 80 -4.51 10.58 -7.34
CA HIS A 80 -4.09 11.31 -8.54
C HIS A 80 -3.47 10.38 -9.60
N ASP A 81 -3.46 9.06 -9.38
CA ASP A 81 -2.91 8.12 -10.35
C ASP A 81 -3.72 8.13 -11.66
N SER A 82 -3.02 7.98 -12.79
CA SER A 82 -3.62 7.91 -14.13
C SER A 82 -4.60 6.74 -14.30
N ASN A 83 -4.42 5.66 -13.55
CA ASN A 83 -5.28 4.50 -13.62
C ASN A 83 -6.57 4.71 -12.81
N LYS A 84 -7.71 4.68 -13.49
CA LYS A 84 -9.03 4.88 -12.88
C LYS A 84 -9.32 3.93 -11.71
N SER A 85 -8.90 2.66 -11.81
CA SER A 85 -9.14 1.68 -10.75
C SER A 85 -8.31 2.00 -9.50
N VAL A 86 -7.03 2.37 -9.67
CA VAL A 86 -6.16 2.82 -8.56
C VAL A 86 -6.79 4.03 -7.86
N LYS A 87 -7.21 5.03 -8.64
CA LYS A 87 -7.86 6.24 -8.13
C LYS A 87 -9.12 5.93 -7.31
N LEU A 88 -10.00 5.05 -7.81
CA LEU A 88 -11.23 4.66 -7.11
C LEU A 88 -10.94 4.02 -5.75
N HIS A 89 -10.01 3.06 -5.69
CA HIS A 89 -9.63 2.42 -4.44
C HIS A 89 -9.00 3.40 -3.47
N ALA A 90 -8.15 4.32 -3.96
CA ALA A 90 -7.52 5.34 -3.13
C ALA A 90 -8.55 6.30 -2.51
N VAL A 91 -9.52 6.77 -3.31
CA VAL A 91 -10.61 7.64 -2.81
C VAL A 91 -11.49 6.88 -1.81
N SER A 92 -11.79 5.60 -2.06
CA SER A 92 -12.54 4.77 -1.11
C SER A 92 -11.80 4.60 0.21
N GLY A 93 -10.47 4.39 0.15
CA GLY A 93 -9.61 4.30 1.32
C GLY A 93 -9.55 5.61 2.11
N LEU A 94 -9.47 6.75 1.44
CA LEU A 94 -9.54 8.07 2.10
C LEU A 94 -10.87 8.23 2.83
N LYS A 95 -11.99 8.01 2.15
CA LYS A 95 -13.33 8.15 2.73
C LYS A 95 -13.53 7.27 3.97
N LYS A 96 -12.92 6.08 4.00
CA LYS A 96 -12.96 5.18 5.16
C LYS A 96 -12.29 5.78 6.40
N ASN A 97 -11.28 6.62 6.21
CA ASN A 97 -10.45 7.21 7.27
C ASN A 97 -10.77 8.71 7.51
N GLU A 98 -11.86 9.24 6.93
CA GLU A 98 -12.35 10.62 7.13
C GLU A 98 -13.34 10.74 8.32
N HIS A 99 -13.43 9.73 9.19
CA HIS A 99 -14.28 9.69 10.38
C HIS A 99 -13.46 9.52 11.66
#